data_AF-A0A091HR81-F1
#
_entry.id   AF-A0A091HR81-F1
#
_cell.length_a   1.000
_cell.length_b   1.000
_cell.length_c   1.000
_cell.angle_alpha   90.00
_cell.angle_beta   90.00
_cell.angle_gamma   90.00
#
_symmetry.space_group_name_H-M   'P 1'
#
loop_
_entity.id
_entity.type
_entity.pdbx_description
1 polymer ?
#
loop_
_entity_poly.entity_id
_entity_poly.type
_entity_poly.pdbx_seq_one_letter_code
_entity_poly.pdbx_strand_id
1 'polypeptide(L)'
;QQCLPCGPRNQGHCFGPNICCGEELGCFLDTLETLRCQEENFLPTPCQSGHKPCGGTGGTCAAPGICCGTEGCVLDSSCDPEMLI
;
A
#
# COMPACT_ATOMS: atom_id res chain seq x y z
N GLN A 1 12.70 6.37 0.60
CA GLN A 1 12.32 6.50 -0.83
C GLN A 1 10.89 5.99 -1.04
N GLN A 2 10.28 6.15 -2.22
CA GLN A 2 9.05 5.42 -2.56
C GLN A 2 9.37 3.92 -2.65
N CYS A 3 8.48 3.06 -2.15
CA CYS A 3 8.64 1.62 -2.36
C CYS A 3 8.43 1.25 -3.84
N LEU A 4 8.96 0.09 -4.22
CA LEU A 4 8.87 -0.49 -5.55
C LEU A 4 7.42 -0.48 -6.04
N PRO A 5 7.20 -0.14 -7.31
CA PRO A 5 5.87 -0.28 -7.89
C PRO A 5 5.55 -1.75 -8.13
N CYS A 6 4.27 -2.08 -8.16
CA CYS A 6 3.74 -3.44 -8.22
C CYS A 6 2.36 -3.48 -8.89
N GLY A 7 1.80 -4.69 -9.05
CA GLY A 7 0.47 -4.89 -9.62
C GLY A 7 0.37 -4.60 -11.13
N PRO A 8 -0.86 -4.66 -11.68
CA PRO A 8 -1.10 -4.48 -13.11
C PRO A 8 -0.52 -3.15 -13.61
N ARG A 9 0.29 -3.22 -14.66
CA ARG A 9 0.94 -2.05 -15.28
C ARG A 9 1.77 -1.19 -14.30
N ASN A 10 2.24 -1.77 -13.18
CA ASN A 10 2.98 -1.04 -12.14
C ASN A 10 2.21 0.16 -11.56
N GLN A 11 0.87 0.07 -11.51
CA GLN A 11 0.00 1.16 -11.02
C GLN A 11 -0.15 1.18 -9.49
N GLY A 12 0.38 0.18 -8.79
CA GLY A 12 0.42 0.15 -7.32
C GLY A 12 1.84 0.30 -6.77
N HIS A 13 1.94 0.38 -5.46
CA HIS A 13 3.20 0.36 -4.70
C HIS A 13 3.13 -0.64 -3.56
N CYS A 14 4.30 -1.14 -3.16
CA CYS A 14 4.42 -2.10 -2.08
C CYS A 14 4.21 -1.42 -0.71
N PHE A 15 3.35 -2.01 0.12
CA PHE A 15 3.14 -1.59 1.52
C PHE A 15 3.72 -2.61 2.52
N GLY A 16 4.03 -3.81 2.04
CA GLY A 16 4.66 -4.91 2.78
C GLY A 16 5.12 -5.99 1.79
N PRO A 17 5.82 -7.05 2.25
CA PRO A 17 6.39 -8.06 1.36
C PRO A 17 5.34 -8.81 0.53
N ASN A 18 4.09 -8.88 1.02
CA ASN A 18 2.96 -9.52 0.35
C ASN A 18 1.77 -8.56 0.17
N ILE A 19 2.01 -7.25 0.07
CA ILE A 19 0.96 -6.24 -0.02
C ILE A 19 1.28 -5.24 -1.12
N CYS A 20 0.39 -5.13 -2.10
CA CYS A 20 0.47 -4.18 -3.20
C CYS A 20 -0.83 -3.38 -3.28
N CYS A 21 -0.75 -2.05 -3.23
CA CYS A 21 -1.94 -1.20 -3.28
C CYS A 21 -1.76 -0.02 -4.25
N GLY A 22 -2.85 0.42 -4.84
CA GLY A 22 -2.91 1.61 -5.68
C GLY A 22 -4.31 2.21 -5.70
N GLU A 23 -4.39 3.52 -5.93
CA GLU A 23 -5.65 4.28 -5.83
C GLU A 23 -6.76 3.73 -6.73
N GLU A 24 -6.42 3.34 -7.97
CA GLU A 24 -7.37 2.76 -8.94
C GLU A 24 -7.46 1.23 -8.87
N LEU A 25 -6.59 0.57 -8.10
CA LEU A 25 -6.48 -0.89 -8.04
C LEU A 25 -7.16 -1.47 -6.79
N GLY A 26 -7.26 -0.69 -5.72
CA GLY A 26 -7.48 -1.24 -4.38
C GLY A 26 -6.19 -1.86 -3.85
N CYS A 27 -6.32 -2.98 -3.14
CA CYS A 27 -5.20 -3.69 -2.54
C CYS A 27 -5.23 -5.18 -2.87
N PHE A 28 -4.07 -5.72 -3.19
CA PHE A 28 -3.79 -7.12 -3.38
C PHE A 28 -2.98 -7.65 -2.19
N LEU A 29 -3.41 -8.78 -1.63
CA LEU A 29 -2.78 -9.44 -0.48
C LEU A 29 -2.47 -10.89 -0.83
N ASP A 30 -1.21 -11.30 -0.70
CA ASP A 30 -0.76 -12.68 -0.98
C ASP A 30 -1.18 -13.20 -2.38
N THR A 31 -0.99 -12.36 -3.41
CA THR A 31 -1.33 -12.68 -4.81
C THR A 31 -0.11 -12.56 -5.72
N LEU A 32 -0.26 -12.83 -7.02
CA LEU A 32 0.84 -12.71 -7.98
C LEU A 32 1.33 -11.27 -8.13
N GLU A 33 0.43 -10.30 -7.94
CA GLU A 33 0.67 -8.87 -7.99
C GLU A 33 1.66 -8.40 -6.93
N THR A 34 1.81 -9.15 -5.83
CA THR A 34 2.68 -8.81 -4.69
C THR A 34 4.06 -9.44 -4.77
N LEU A 35 4.34 -10.33 -5.73
CA LEU A 35 5.62 -11.07 -5.81
C LEU A 35 6.83 -10.13 -5.83
N ARG A 36 6.73 -9.01 -6.55
CA ARG A 36 7.80 -8.02 -6.66
C ARG A 36 8.07 -7.27 -5.35
N CYS A 37 7.10 -7.24 -4.42
CA CYS A 37 7.27 -6.59 -3.12
C CYS A 37 8.22 -7.34 -2.19
N GLN A 38 8.49 -8.62 -2.43
CA GLN A 38 9.50 -9.34 -1.67
C GLN A 38 10.92 -8.82 -1.96
N GLU A 39 11.14 -8.17 -3.11
CA GLU A 39 12.43 -7.57 -3.47
C GLU A 39 12.84 -6.45 -2.50
N GLU A 40 11.88 -5.76 -1.87
CA GLU A 40 12.13 -4.72 -0.86
C GLU A 40 12.94 -5.24 0.33
N ASN A 41 12.76 -6.51 0.72
CA ASN A 41 13.50 -7.11 1.83
C ASN A 41 15.02 -7.19 1.59
N PHE A 42 15.44 -7.12 0.33
CA PHE A 42 16.85 -7.19 -0.06
C PHE A 42 17.44 -5.81 -0.35
N LEU A 43 16.62 -4.75 -0.36
CA LEU A 43 17.09 -3.39 -0.56
C LEU A 43 17.62 -2.81 0.75
N PRO A 44 18.82 -2.23 0.77
CA PRO A 44 19.44 -1.71 1.99
C PRO A 44 18.82 -0.39 2.47
N THR A 45 18.03 0.28 1.63
CA THR A 45 17.47 1.60 1.92
C THR A 45 15.98 1.46 2.24
N PRO A 46 15.50 1.99 3.39
CA PRO A 46 14.10 1.92 3.73
C PRO A 46 13.24 2.74 2.74
N CYS A 47 12.07 2.19 2.46
CA CYS A 47 11.04 2.82 1.64
C CYS A 47 9.78 3.08 2.45
N GLN A 48 8.89 3.92 1.93
CA GLN A 48 7.55 4.10 2.46
C GLN A 48 6.57 4.34 1.31
N SER A 49 5.36 3.81 1.46
CA SER A 49 4.22 4.03 0.56
C SER A 49 3.05 4.66 1.31
N GLY A 50 2.16 5.30 0.57
CA GLY A 50 1.05 6.05 1.13
C GLY A 50 1.47 7.40 1.72
N HIS A 51 0.52 8.33 1.77
CA HIS A 51 0.78 9.73 2.18
C HIS A 51 0.13 10.07 3.52
N LYS A 52 -1.13 9.67 3.71
CA LYS A 52 -1.92 9.98 4.89
C LYS A 52 -1.78 8.84 5.92
N PRO A 53 -1.33 9.10 7.15
CA PRO A 53 -1.32 8.09 8.21
C PRO A 53 -2.75 7.72 8.61
N CYS A 54 -2.97 6.45 8.95
CA CYS A 54 -4.25 5.87 9.33
C CYS A 54 -4.02 4.67 10.24
N GLY A 55 -5.05 4.25 10.98
CA GLY A 55 -4.92 3.24 12.03
C GLY A 55 -3.95 3.68 13.13
N GLY A 56 -4.29 3.47 14.40
CA GLY A 56 -3.44 3.92 15.52
C GLY A 56 -2.01 3.34 15.59
N THR A 57 -1.62 2.47 14.64
CA THR A 57 -0.42 1.63 14.65
C THR A 57 0.40 1.75 13.35
N GLY A 58 0.70 2.98 12.92
CA GLY A 58 1.70 3.23 11.88
C GLY A 58 1.33 2.80 10.46
N GLY A 59 0.03 2.67 10.16
CA GLY A 59 -0.47 2.44 8.81
C GLY A 59 -0.52 3.72 7.98
N THR A 60 -0.62 3.57 6.67
CA THR A 60 -0.85 4.65 5.72
C THR A 60 -1.95 4.29 4.72
N CYS A 61 -2.70 5.29 4.28
CA CYS A 61 -3.79 5.10 3.32
C CYS A 61 -3.21 4.62 2.00
N ALA A 62 -3.66 3.45 1.58
CA ALA A 62 -3.09 2.69 0.48
C ALA A 62 -3.98 2.71 -0.77
N ALA A 63 -5.29 2.82 -0.56
CA ALA A 63 -6.33 3.01 -1.56
C ALA A 63 -7.55 3.68 -0.89
N PRO A 64 -8.55 4.16 -1.66
CA PRO A 64 -9.79 4.72 -1.12
C PRO A 64 -10.43 3.83 -0.06
N GLY A 65 -10.54 4.34 1.17
CA GLY A 65 -11.14 3.63 2.30
C GLY A 65 -10.31 2.48 2.88
N ILE A 66 -9.05 2.31 2.46
CA ILE A 66 -8.17 1.22 2.92
C ILE A 66 -6.90 1.76 3.56
N CYS A 67 -6.68 1.36 4.81
CA CYS A 67 -5.46 1.61 5.57
C CYS A 67 -4.57 0.37 5.58
N CYS A 68 -3.29 0.49 5.23
CA CYS A 68 -2.36 -0.64 5.26
C CYS A 68 -1.10 -0.33 6.08
N GLY A 69 -0.65 -1.34 6.82
CA GLY A 69 0.71 -1.43 7.36
C GLY A 69 1.52 -2.49 6.62
N THR A 70 2.66 -2.88 7.17
CA THR A 70 3.54 -3.91 6.58
C THR A 70 2.98 -5.32 6.67
N GLU A 71 2.06 -5.58 7.60
CA GLU A 71 1.53 -6.92 7.88
C GLU A 71 0.10 -7.14 7.39
N GLY A 72 -0.63 -6.07 7.06
CA GLY A 72 -2.00 -6.21 6.58
C GLY A 72 -2.70 -4.88 6.36
N CYS A 73 -3.95 -4.98 5.92
CA CYS A 73 -4.82 -3.85 5.63
C CYS A 73 -6.16 -3.98 6.34
N VAL A 74 -6.76 -2.83 6.67
CA VAL A 74 -8.08 -2.72 7.25
C VAL A 74 -8.87 -1.65 6.51
N LEU A 75 -10.20 -1.77 6.53
CA LEU A 75 -11.06 -0.68 6.07
C LEU A 75 -10.99 0.46 7.09
N ASP A 76 -10.77 1.68 6.60
CA ASP A 76 -10.66 2.87 7.42
C ASP A 76 -11.22 4.07 6.62
N SER A 77 -12.35 4.61 7.08
CA SER A 77 -13.01 5.74 6.41
C SER A 77 -12.19 7.03 6.48
N SER A 78 -11.16 7.10 7.32
CA SER A 78 -10.21 8.21 7.28
C SER A 78 -9.41 8.22 5.97
N CYS A 79 -9.37 7.11 5.23
CA CYS A 79 -8.73 6.99 3.93
C CYS A 79 -9.70 7.20 2.75
N ASP A 80 -10.97 7.51 3.00
CA ASP A 80 -11.88 7.88 1.92
C ASP A 80 -11.42 9.19 1.26
N PRO A 81 -11.50 9.29 -0.08
CA PRO A 81 -11.24 10.54 -0.76
C PRO A 81 -12.23 11.59 -0.24
N GLU A 82 -11.75 12.80 0.05
CA GLU A 82 -12.65 13.90 0.33
C GLU A 82 -13.52 14.13 -0.92
N MET A 83 -14.80 13.80 -0.82
CA MET A 83 -15.77 14.19 -1.84
C MET A 83 -15.83 15.71 -1.84
N LEU A 84 -15.09 16.34 -2.76
CA LEU A 84 -15.32 17.71 -3.18
C LEU A 84 -16.72 17.75 -3.79
N ILE A 85 -17.71 18.12 -2.96
CA ILE A 85 -19.07 18.49 -3.36
C ILE A 85 -19.06 19.94 -3.83
#